data_AF-A0A969QM53-F1
#
_entry.id   AF-A0A969QM53-F1
#
_cell.length_a   1.000
_cell.length_b   1.000
_cell.length_c   1.000
_cell.angle_alpha   90.00
_cell.angle_beta   90.00
_cell.angle_gamma   90.00
#
_symmetry.space_group_name_H-M   'P 1'
#
loop_
_entity.id
_entity.type
_entity.pdbx_description
1 polymer ?
#
loop_
_entity_poly.entity_id
_entity_poly.type
_entity_poly.pdbx_seq_one_letter_code
_entity_poly.pdbx_strand_id
1 'polypeptide(L)' 'MNGDIGMMIITSQGDEPDVRDGKDLRRKALAASVPLITTVSGGAATVGALNALKKDSIEQVALQDYF' A
#
# COMPACT_ATOMS: atom_id res chain seq x y z
N MET A 1 12.92 -10.80 0.10
CA MET A 1 11.46 -10.92 -0.09
C MET A 1 11.30 -11.70 -1.37
N ASN A 2 10.94 -12.97 -1.28
CA ASN A 2 11.08 -13.92 -2.38
C ASN A 2 9.77 -14.07 -3.17
N GLY A 3 8.95 -13.01 -3.24
CA GLY A 3 7.60 -13.04 -3.82
C GLY A 3 6.49 -13.39 -2.82
N ASP A 4 6.81 -13.81 -1.60
CA ASP A 4 5.82 -14.25 -0.60
C ASP A 4 5.00 -13.09 0.03
N ILE A 5 5.45 -11.85 -0.14
CA ILE A 5 4.81 -10.66 0.44
C ILE A 5 4.23 -9.82 -0.69
N GLY A 6 2.90 -9.76 -0.76
CA GLY A 6 2.17 -8.96 -1.77
C GLY A 6 2.03 -7.48 -1.42
N MET A 7 2.14 -7.10 -0.14
CA MET A 7 2.01 -5.72 0.34
C MET A 7 2.52 -5.59 1.78
N MET A 8 3.00 -4.40 2.15
CA MET A 8 3.37 -4.06 3.53
C MET A 8 2.68 -2.80 4.03
N ILE A 9 2.29 -2.82 5.30
CA ILE A 9 1.83 -1.65 6.04
C ILE A 9 2.77 -1.48 7.24
N ILE A 10 3.53 -0.38 7.26
CA ILE A 10 4.50 -0.08 8.31
C ILE A 10 4.16 1.29 8.90
N THR A 11 3.52 1.29 10.06
CA THR A 11 3.18 2.52 10.78
C THR A 11 4.17 2.72 11.91
N SER A 12 4.86 3.86 11.95
CA SER A 12 5.80 4.17 13.02
C SER A 12 5.14 4.88 14.20
N GLN A 13 5.50 4.48 15.42
CA GLN A 13 5.12 5.10 16.70
C GLN A 13 6.10 6.21 17.11
N GLY A 14 7.28 6.26 16.49
CA GLY A 14 8.23 7.37 16.60
C GLY A 14 9.33 7.18 17.65
N ASP A 15 9.39 6.03 18.32
CA ASP A 15 10.50 5.65 19.18
C ASP A 15 11.73 5.20 18.35
N GLU A 16 12.93 5.42 18.88
CA GLU A 16 14.19 5.17 18.16
C GLU A 16 14.32 3.74 17.58
N PRO A 17 13.97 2.67 18.31
CA PRO A 17 14.01 1.30 17.78
C PRO A 17 13.08 1.12 16.58
N ASP A 18 11.84 1.60 16.67
CA ASP A 18 10.84 1.55 15.60
C ASP A 18 11.26 2.38 14.37
N VAL A 19 11.83 3.56 14.59
CA VAL A 19 12.31 4.41 13.49
C VAL A 19 13.46 3.73 12.73
N ARG A 20 14.40 3.10 13.45
CA ARG A 20 15.54 2.40 12.84
C ARG A 20 15.08 1.16 12.07
N ASP A 21 14.37 0.26 12.74
CA ASP A 21 13.98 -1.03 12.15
C ASP A 21 12.93 -0.81 11.05
N GLY A 22 12.01 0.13 11.26
CA GLY A 22 11.03 0.57 10.27
C GLY A 22 11.70 1.17 9.02
N LYS A 23 12.81 1.91 9.15
CA LYS A 23 13.56 2.45 7.99
C LYS A 23 14.16 1.34 7.15
N ASP A 24 14.73 0.32 7.78
CA ASP A 24 15.33 -0.81 7.08
C ASP A 24 14.27 -1.67 6.39
N LEU A 25 13.13 -1.89 7.03
CA LEU A 25 11.99 -2.59 6.42
C LEU A 25 11.44 -1.82 5.21
N ARG A 26 11.25 -0.50 5.32
CA ARG A 26 10.78 0.35 4.20
C ARG A 26 11.75 0.32 3.02
N ARG A 27 13.07 0.36 3.28
CA ARG A 27 14.10 0.22 2.24
C ARG A 27 14.05 -1.14 1.55
N LYS A 28 13.89 -2.22 2.31
CA LYS A 28 13.76 -3.58 1.76
C LYS A 28 12.50 -3.71 0.89
N ALA A 29 11.36 -3.18 1.34
CA ALA A 29 10.11 -3.18 0.57
C ALA A 29 10.27 -2.47 -0.77
N LEU A 30 10.89 -1.28 -0.76
CA LEU A 30 11.14 -0.50 -1.96
C LEU A 30 12.09 -1.23 -2.93
N ALA A 31 13.19 -1.79 -2.41
CA ALA A 31 14.15 -2.55 -3.21
C ALA A 31 13.53 -3.81 -3.83
N ALA A 32 12.52 -4.39 -3.19
CA ALA A 32 11.79 -5.55 -3.68
C ALA A 32 10.55 -5.19 -4.51
N SER A 33 10.32 -3.90 -4.81
CA SER A 33 9.11 -3.41 -5.50
C SER A 33 7.79 -3.88 -4.86
N VAL A 34 7.80 -4.08 -3.54
CA VAL A 34 6.61 -4.44 -2.78
C VAL A 34 5.85 -3.15 -2.42
N PRO A 35 4.54 -3.07 -2.71
CA PRO A 35 3.71 -1.94 -2.29
C PRO A 35 3.82 -1.67 -0.80
N LEU A 36 4.04 -0.41 -0.44
CA LEU A 36 4.33 0.02 0.93
C LEU A 36 3.42 1.18 1.34
N ILE A 37 2.73 1.01 2.47
CA ILE A 37 1.88 2.02 3.10
C ILE A 37 2.47 2.38 4.46
N THR A 38 2.55 3.68 4.77
CA THR A 38 3.27 4.16 5.97
C THR A 38 2.38 4.79 7.03
N THR A 39 1.08 4.94 6.76
CA THR A 39 0.14 5.58 7.69
C THR A 39 -1.07 4.69 7.93
N VAL A 40 -1.66 4.81 9.11
CA VAL A 40 -2.90 4.09 9.46
C VAL A 40 -4.03 4.50 8.52
N SER A 41 -4.17 5.80 8.23
CA SER A 41 -5.18 6.32 7.31
C SER A 41 -4.98 5.80 5.88
N GLY A 42 -3.73 5.72 5.42
CA GLY A 42 -3.38 5.09 4.15
C GLY A 42 -3.78 3.63 4.11
N GLY A 43 -3.51 2.88 5.19
CA GLY A 43 -3.89 1.47 5.29
C GLY A 43 -5.41 1.28 5.23
N ALA A 44 -6.16 2.08 5.97
CA ALA A 44 -7.62 2.08 5.94
C ALA A 44 -8.17 2.39 4.54
N ALA A 45 -7.60 3.39 3.85
CA ALA A 45 -7.98 3.73 2.48
C ALA A 45 -7.69 2.59 1.49
N THR A 46 -6.52 1.95 1.59
CA THR A 46 -6.15 0.81 0.74
C THR A 46 -7.11 -0.37 0.95
N VAL A 47 -7.45 -0.70 2.20
CA VAL A 47 -8.43 -1.76 2.49
C VAL A 47 -9.80 -1.42 1.92
N GLY A 48 -10.23 -0.16 2.04
CA GLY A 48 -11.47 0.33 1.44
C GLY A 48 -11.49 0.14 -0.08
N ALA A 49 -10.42 0.55 -0.76
CA ALA A 49 -10.28 0.39 -2.20
C ALA A 49 -10.28 -1.08 -2.63
N LEU A 50 -9.54 -1.95 -1.93
CA LEU A 50 -9.51 -3.39 -2.21
C LEU A 50 -10.89 -4.03 -2.02
N ASN A 51 -11.65 -3.61 -1.02
CA ASN A 51 -13.01 -4.09 -0.81
C ASN A 51 -13.96 -3.63 -1.91
N ALA A 52 -13.83 -2.38 -2.39
CA ALA A 52 -14.61 -1.88 -3.51
C ALA A 52 -14.29 -2.67 -4.80
N LEU A 53 -13.00 -2.85 -5.10
CA LEU A 53 -12.50 -3.63 -6.25
C LEU A 53 -12.96 -5.10 -6.25
N LYS A 54 -13.17 -5.69 -5.06
CA LYS A 54 -13.67 -7.07 -4.93
C LYS A 54 -15.18 -7.18 -5.13
N LYS A 55 -15.94 -6.11 -4.86
CA LYS A 55 -17.41 -6.12 -4.90
C LYS A 55 -17.94 -5.78 -6.29
N ASP A 56 -17.36 -4.77 -6.92
CA ASP A 56 -17.80 -4.26 -8.21
C ASP A 56 -16.63 -4.23 -9.21
N SER A 57 -16.94 -4.50 -10.48
CA SER A 57 -15.99 -4.25 -11.56
C SER A 57 -15.91 -2.74 -11.81
N ILE A 58 -14.69 -2.19 -11.80
CA ILE A 58 -14.49 -0.81 -12.25
C ILE A 58 -14.67 -0.78 -13.76
N GLU A 59 -15.64 0.00 -14.22
CA GLU A 59 -15.83 0.28 -15.63
C GLU A 59 -14.88 1.39 -16.06
N GLN A 60 -13.99 1.07 -17.00
CA GLN A 60 -13.14 2.06 -17.63
C GLN A 60 -13.88 2.66 -18.82
N VAL A 61 -14.36 3.89 -18.66
CA VAL A 61 -15.02 4.65 -19.74
C VAL A 61 -14.03 5.64 -20.33
N ALA A 62 -14.04 5.79 -21.65
CA ALA A 62 -13.14 6.72 -22.30
C ALA A 62 -13.72 8.13 -22.27
N LEU A 63 -12.87 9.13 -21.99
CA LEU A 63 -13.36 10.50 -21.84
C LEU A 63 -14.03 11.04 -23.12
N GLN A 64 -13.56 10.58 -24.28
CA GLN A 64 -14.13 10.93 -25.58
C GLN A 64 -15.55 10.38 -25.81
N ASP A 65 -16.04 9.42 -25.02
CA ASP A 65 -17.40 8.89 -25.17
C ASP A 65 -18.47 9.90 -24.66
N TYR A 66 -18.04 11.00 -24.03
CA TYR A 66 -18.89 12.06 -23.49
C TYR A 66 -18.89 13.37 -24.29
N PHE A 67 -18.10 13.47 -25.38
CA PHE A 67 -17.93 14.69 -26.18
C PHE A 67 -18.02 14.44 -27.69
#